data_AF-A0AAV5XR38-F1
#
_entry.id   AF-A0AAV5XR38-F1
#
_cell.length_a   1.000
_cell.length_b   1.000
_cell.length_c   1.000
_cell.angle_alpha   90.00
_cell.angle_beta   90.00
_cell.angle_gamma   90.00
#
_symmetry.space_group_name_H-M   'P 1'
#
loop_
_entity.id
_entity.type
_entity.pdbx_description
1 polymer ?
#
loop_
_entity_poly.entity_id
_entity_poly.type
_entity_poly.pdbx_seq_one_letter_code
_entity_poly.pdbx_strand_id
1 'polypeptide(L)'
;MMNCTTSERAKRHARRRGMNGNNVDREPAPRIVSVFRRPDDTVCHARCGRPLSLQGVRALLEADFYCYVCLTHVTIPLSVLDTMPVVAQASF
;
A
#
# COMPACT_ATOMS: atom_id res chain seq x y z
N MET A 1 45.03 7.82 -32.12
CA MET A 1 43.83 8.43 -32.74
C MET A 1 42.64 7.55 -32.44
N MET A 2 41.59 8.15 -31.90
CA MET A 2 40.45 7.51 -31.23
C MET A 2 39.57 6.71 -32.18
N ASN A 3 39.17 5.54 -31.70
CA ASN A 3 38.28 4.55 -32.30
C ASN A 3 36.81 4.94 -32.08
N CYS A 4 36.10 5.13 -33.20
CA CYS A 4 34.69 5.43 -33.30
C CYS A 4 33.89 4.14 -33.57
N THR A 5 33.15 3.65 -32.58
CA THR A 5 32.12 2.61 -32.78
C THR A 5 30.86 2.96 -31.99
N THR A 6 29.90 3.56 -32.68
CA THR A 6 28.58 4.03 -32.21
C THR A 6 27.47 2.96 -32.26
N SER A 7 27.79 1.66 -32.27
CA SER A 7 26.81 0.60 -32.51
C SER A 7 26.15 -0.01 -31.26
N GLU A 8 26.70 0.18 -30.06
CA GLU A 8 26.25 -0.51 -28.84
C GLU A 8 25.15 0.23 -28.04
N ARG A 9 24.95 1.54 -28.31
CA ARG A 9 24.01 2.38 -27.52
C ARG A 9 22.55 2.20 -27.93
N ALA A 10 22.28 1.91 -29.21
CA ALA A 10 20.91 1.76 -29.73
C ALA A 10 20.23 0.45 -29.30
N LYS A 11 21.00 -0.65 -29.12
CA LYS A 11 20.46 -1.95 -28.70
C LYS A 11 19.97 -1.98 -27.25
N ARG A 12 20.46 -1.07 -26.39
CA ARG A 12 20.03 -1.00 -24.98
C ARG A 12 18.64 -0.36 -24.82
N HIS A 13 18.24 0.53 -25.73
CA HIS A 13 16.96 1.23 -25.63
C HIS A 13 15.78 0.34 -26.05
N ALA A 14 16.00 -0.63 -26.94
CA ALA A 14 14.98 -1.58 -27.37
C ALA A 14 14.62 -2.61 -26.29
N ARG A 15 15.53 -2.95 -25.38
CA ARG A 15 15.28 -3.92 -24.30
C ARG A 15 14.40 -3.41 -23.15
N ARG A 16 14.13 -2.09 -23.07
CA ARG A 16 13.26 -1.50 -22.04
C ARG A 16 11.80 -1.36 -22.47
N ARG A 17 11.44 -1.76 -23.69
CA ARG A 17 10.11 -1.60 -24.28
C ARG A 17 9.24 -2.87 -24.21
N GLY A 18 9.34 -3.59 -23.09
CA GLY A 18 8.65 -4.86 -22.89
C GLY A 18 8.23 -5.10 -21.44
N MET A 19 7.78 -4.07 -20.73
CA MET A 19 7.02 -4.25 -19.49
C MET A 19 5.54 -4.07 -19.83
N ASN A 20 5.02 -5.00 -20.62
CA ASN A 20 3.59 -5.23 -20.68
C ASN A 20 3.26 -5.88 -19.34
N GLY A 21 2.91 -5.05 -18.34
CA GLY A 21 2.44 -5.52 -17.05
C GLY A 21 1.13 -6.24 -17.30
N ASN A 22 1.22 -7.55 -17.58
CA ASN A 22 0.07 -8.43 -17.64
C ASN A 22 -0.79 -8.12 -16.43
N ASN A 23 -2.06 -7.82 -16.70
CA ASN A 23 -3.12 -7.80 -15.71
C ASN A 23 -3.36 -9.27 -15.30
N VAL A 24 -2.33 -9.87 -14.69
CA VAL A 24 -2.42 -11.21 -14.09
C VAL A 24 -3.36 -11.02 -12.94
N ASP A 25 -4.43 -11.81 -12.92
CA ASP A 25 -5.37 -11.97 -11.83
C ASP A 25 -4.66 -11.76 -10.50
N ARG A 26 -4.72 -10.53 -9.99
CA ARG A 26 -4.01 -10.18 -8.78
C ARG A 26 -4.80 -10.85 -7.69
N GLU A 27 -4.25 -11.96 -7.18
CA GLU A 27 -4.76 -12.66 -6.00
C GLU A 27 -5.21 -11.56 -5.02
N PRO A 28 -6.50 -11.54 -4.64
CA PRO A 28 -7.04 -10.44 -3.86
C PRO A 28 -6.16 -10.31 -2.62
N ALA A 29 -5.68 -9.10 -2.36
CA ALA A 29 -4.79 -8.87 -1.23
C ALA A 29 -5.41 -9.52 0.03
N PRO A 30 -4.66 -10.31 0.80
CA PRO A 30 -5.20 -10.99 1.97
C PRO A 30 -5.93 -9.96 2.84
N ARG A 31 -7.10 -10.34 3.36
CA ARG A 31 -7.89 -9.45 4.23
C ARG A 31 -6.97 -8.87 5.30
N ILE A 32 -6.78 -7.55 5.25
CA ILE A 32 -5.87 -6.83 6.13
C ILE A 32 -6.37 -7.02 7.56
N VAL A 33 -5.68 -7.85 8.33
CA VAL A 33 -6.02 -8.19 9.72
C VAL A 33 -5.38 -7.26 10.75
N SER A 34 -4.71 -6.18 10.32
CA SER A 34 -4.19 -5.15 11.24
C SER A 34 -5.21 -4.05 11.52
N VAL A 35 -6.14 -3.78 10.60
CA VAL A 35 -7.09 -2.67 10.69
C VAL A 35 -8.43 -2.98 10.04
N PHE A 36 -9.46 -2.26 10.47
CA PHE A 36 -10.79 -2.25 9.85
C PHE A 36 -11.35 -0.82 9.88
N ARG A 37 -12.38 -0.54 9.08
CA ARG A 37 -13.12 0.72 9.11
C ARG A 37 -14.43 0.55 9.87
N ARG A 38 -14.84 1.59 10.59
CA ARG A 38 -16.21 1.72 11.08
C ARG A 38 -17.10 2.34 9.98
N PRO A 39 -18.44 2.31 10.14
CA PRO A 39 -19.36 2.94 9.19
C PRO A 39 -19.18 4.46 9.02
N ASP A 40 -18.51 5.13 9.97
CA ASP A 40 -18.16 6.56 9.93
C ASP A 40 -16.75 6.82 9.36
N ASP A 41 -16.18 5.83 8.67
CA ASP A 41 -14.83 5.82 8.09
C ASP A 41 -13.67 5.86 9.09
N THR A 42 -13.95 5.76 10.39
CA THR A 42 -12.89 5.66 11.39
C THR A 42 -12.08 4.37 11.22
N VAL A 43 -10.78 4.52 10.94
CA VAL A 43 -9.84 3.40 10.93
C VAL A 43 -9.55 2.95 12.35
N CYS A 44 -9.74 1.67 12.62
CA CYS A 44 -9.58 1.06 13.94
C CYS A 44 -8.54 -0.05 13.92
N HIS A 45 -7.85 -0.23 15.04
CA HIS A 45 -6.90 -1.32 15.21
C HIS A 45 -7.63 -2.65 15.40
N ALA A 46 -7.30 -3.65 14.60
CA ALA A 46 -7.97 -4.95 14.62
C ALA A 46 -7.63 -5.81 15.85
N ARG A 47 -6.72 -5.40 16.73
CA ARG A 47 -6.47 -6.13 18.00
C ARG A 47 -7.30 -5.61 19.16
N CYS A 48 -7.43 -4.30 19.30
CA CYS A 48 -8.07 -3.67 20.47
C CYS A 48 -9.37 -2.95 20.13
N GLY A 49 -9.74 -2.85 18.85
CA GLY A 49 -10.96 -2.18 18.39
C GLY A 49 -10.98 -0.66 18.55
N ARG A 50 -9.89 -0.06 19.03
CA ARG A 50 -9.79 1.38 19.28
C ARG A 50 -9.45 2.15 18.00
N PRO A 51 -9.95 3.38 17.86
CA PRO A 51 -9.57 4.26 16.76
C PRO A 51 -8.06 4.45 16.70
N LEU A 52 -7.54 4.46 15.49
CA LEU A 52 -6.16 4.79 15.21
C LEU A 52 -6.00 6.30 15.04
N SER A 53 -4.87 6.84 15.51
CA SER A 53 -4.53 8.26 15.33
C SER A 53 -3.62 8.44 14.13
N LEU A 54 -4.06 9.22 13.14
CA LEU A 54 -3.25 9.57 11.96
C LEU A 54 -2.00 10.35 12.39
N GLN A 55 -0.83 9.86 11.99
CA GLN A 55 0.46 10.48 12.27
C GLN A 55 0.99 11.26 11.06
N GLY A 56 0.61 10.87 9.84
CA GLY A 56 1.01 11.56 8.63
C GLY A 56 0.71 10.77 7.37
N VAL A 57 1.02 11.38 6.23
CA VAL A 57 0.91 10.76 4.92
C VAL A 57 2.27 10.83 4.23
N ARG A 58 2.78 9.70 3.75
CA ARG A 58 4.05 9.59 3.04
C ARG A 58 3.83 9.51 1.54
N ALA A 59 4.48 10.42 0.82
CA ALA A 59 4.48 10.50 -0.64
C ALA A 59 3.09 10.50 -1.30
N LEU A 60 2.03 10.85 -0.56
CA LEU A 60 0.63 10.71 -0.99
C LEU A 60 0.24 9.28 -1.39
N LEU A 61 0.94 8.27 -0.88
CA LEU A 61 0.74 6.86 -1.20
C LEU A 61 0.41 6.02 0.04
N GLU A 62 0.92 6.40 1.20
CA GLU A 62 0.74 5.65 2.45
C GLU A 62 0.33 6.59 3.58
N ALA A 63 -0.63 6.17 4.40
CA ALA A 63 -0.98 6.83 5.65
C ALA A 63 -0.40 6.05 6.83
N ASP A 64 0.25 6.75 7.75
CA ASP A 64 0.80 6.17 8.96
C ASP A 64 -0.11 6.48 10.14
N PHE A 65 -0.41 5.45 10.92
CA PHE A 65 -1.28 5.50 12.08
C PHE A 65 -0.58 4.96 13.32
N TYR A 66 -1.04 5.39 14.48
CA TYR A 66 -0.58 4.87 15.77
C TYR A 66 -1.75 4.44 16.66
N CYS A 67 -1.60 3.28 17.29
CA CYS A 67 -2.52 2.80 18.32
C CYS A 67 -1.95 3.09 19.72
N TYR A 68 -2.54 4.01 20.46
CA TYR A 68 -2.10 4.33 21.83
C TYR A 68 -2.40 3.25 22.88
N VAL A 69 -3.30 2.30 22.58
CA VAL A 69 -3.59 1.18 23.50
C VAL A 69 -2.61 0.03 23.29
N CYS A 70 -2.27 -0.28 22.04
CA CYS A 70 -1.35 -1.38 21.73
C CYS A 70 0.10 -0.94 21.49
N LEU A 71 0.37 0.37 21.49
CA LEU A 71 1.68 0.98 21.26
C LEU A 71 2.32 0.52 19.94
N THR A 72 1.53 0.48 18.87
CA THR A 72 1.93 -0.05 17.56
C THR A 72 1.68 0.95 16.44
N HIS A 73 2.60 0.99 15.48
CA HIS A 73 2.44 1.71 14.23
C HIS A 73 1.78 0.82 13.18
N VAL A 74 0.89 1.42 12.39
CA VAL A 74 0.26 0.78 11.23
C VAL A 74 0.42 1.71 10.04
N THR A 75 1.08 1.23 8.99
CA THR A 75 1.16 1.89 7.69
C THR A 75 0.15 1.27 6.75
N ILE A 76 -0.63 2.10 6.06
CA ILE A 76 -1.68 1.68 5.15
C ILE A 76 -1.48 2.35 3.79
N PRO A 77 -1.36 1.61 2.68
CA PRO A 77 -1.45 2.19 1.34
C PRO A 77 -2.81 2.86 1.13
N LEU A 78 -2.84 4.10 0.64
CA LEU A 78 -4.10 4.81 0.39
C LEU A 78 -5.00 4.05 -0.60
N SER A 79 -4.38 3.36 -1.56
CA SER A 79 -5.08 2.52 -2.56
C SER A 79 -5.92 1.38 -1.99
N VAL A 80 -5.70 0.98 -0.73
CA VAL A 80 -6.46 -0.13 -0.12
C VAL A 80 -7.52 0.33 0.88
N LEU A 81 -7.60 1.64 1.19
CA LEU A 81 -8.55 2.17 2.18
C LEU A 81 -10.01 1.83 1.85
N ASP A 82 -10.38 1.86 0.58
CA ASP A 82 -11.75 1.55 0.11
C ASP A 82 -12.07 0.06 0.11
N THR A 83 -11.04 -0.78 0.17
CA THR A 83 -11.20 -2.25 0.23
C THR A 83 -11.17 -2.79 1.66
N MET A 84 -10.93 -1.92 2.64
CA MET A 84 -10.89 -2.33 4.05
C MET A 84 -12.25 -2.85 4.52
N PRO A 85 -12.26 -3.92 5.33
CA PRO A 85 -13.51 -4.42 5.89
C PRO A 85 -14.15 -3.34 6.76
N VAL A 86 -15.45 -3.12 6.54
CA VAL A 86 -16.27 -2.24 7.38
C VAL A 86 -16.96 -3.09 8.46
N VAL A 87 -16.75 -2.73 9.74
CA VAL A 87 -17.24 -3.48 10.89
C VAL A 87 -17.96 -2.53 11.85
N ALA A 88 -19.24 -2.80 12.12
CA ALA A 88 -20.07 -1.97 13.01
C ALA A 88 -19.67 -2.10 14.48
N GLN A 89 -19.28 -3.30 14.91
CA GLN A 89 -18.74 -3.58 16.23
C GLN A 89 -17.65 -4.64 16.12
N ALA A 90 -16.48 -4.32 16.64
CA ALA A 90 -15.37 -5.26 16.66
C ALA A 90 -15.64 -6.29 17.75
N SER A 91 -16.12 -7.46 17.35
CA SER A 91 -16.24 -8.64 18.22
C SER A 91 -14.86 -9.28 18.29
N PHE A 92 -14.15 -9.08 19.40
CA PHE A 92 -12.89 -9.78 19.69
C PHE A 92 -13.07 -10.65 20.92
#